data_AF-A0A1F8LFH4-F1
#
_entry.id   AF-A0A1F8LFH4-F1
#
_cell.length_a   1.000
_cell.length_b   1.000
_cell.length_c   1.000
_cell.angle_alpha   90.00
_cell.angle_beta   90.00
_cell.angle_gamma   90.00
#
_symmetry.space_group_name_H-M   'P 1'
#
loop_
_entity.id
_entity.type
_entity.pdbx_description
1 polymer ?
#
loop_
_entity_poly.entity_id
_entity_poly.type
_entity_poly.pdbx_seq_one_letter_code
_entity_poly.pdbx_strand_id
1 'polypeptide(L)'
;MPIPLNVLEARQLARHVQGPQTPPTEDIREKVFELEAKGEWIVQRVPEPWLPVTTKYGRIKKIPVGHTWHHKSCGQCGHIPGYSTSIFWLHRALGLDYDDPRDQTSCTAWNYYASATSNVGAQAAVAMRNFGAAYESGYFPQIHCGTSYGHYKEVREQLVAHADLRDEVRRICDRLGRPFVMPEEIVHYSEWVYAMRDEFARRRVLDLSNIDVTVHPACHYHKLVVEDAIYDPDVYGGQRTAVVSAVVTALGANLKDYSTWYDCCGFGFRHILVQRDFTRSFATLRKIEVMREEADPDVVLTHDTGCVTTLDQSQFAARAHDRKVGVPVMSESQFAALAMGAHPYRVCQLHWHNTDYRPLLEKMGIDWRERWREFEDDLERLKSGEKQFLTWEDADA
;
A
#
# COMPACT_ATOMS: atom_id res chain seq x y z
N MET A 1 -9.52 -39.97 0.53
CA MET A 1 -8.12 -40.41 0.68
C MET A 1 -7.26 -39.18 0.88
N PRO A 2 -6.44 -39.10 1.93
CA PRO A 2 -5.51 -37.99 2.10
C PRO A 2 -4.52 -37.97 0.93
N ILE A 3 -4.23 -36.78 0.40
CA ILE A 3 -3.22 -36.59 -0.64
C ILE A 3 -1.87 -36.96 -0.02
N PRO A 4 -1.10 -37.89 -0.60
CA PRO A 4 0.16 -38.32 0.01
C PRO A 4 1.18 -37.18 0.02
N LEU A 5 1.96 -37.09 1.11
CA LEU A 5 2.88 -35.96 1.40
C LEU A 5 3.82 -35.66 0.23
N ASN A 6 4.31 -36.71 -0.44
CA ASN A 6 5.20 -36.60 -1.61
C ASN A 6 4.55 -35.87 -2.81
N VAL A 7 3.22 -35.91 -2.95
CA VAL A 7 2.48 -35.17 -3.98
C VAL A 7 2.35 -33.69 -3.61
N LEU A 8 2.23 -33.38 -2.32
CA LEU A 8 2.24 -32.01 -1.81
C LEU A 8 3.65 -31.39 -1.93
N GLU A 9 4.69 -32.13 -1.58
CA GLU A 9 6.10 -31.75 -1.72
C GLU A 9 6.47 -31.58 -3.20
N ALA A 10 6.05 -32.49 -4.09
CA ALA A 10 6.28 -32.36 -5.53
C ALA A 10 5.50 -31.19 -6.15
N ARG A 11 4.29 -30.90 -5.67
CA ARG A 11 3.54 -29.69 -6.07
C ARG A 11 4.19 -28.41 -5.53
N GLN A 12 4.77 -28.44 -4.34
CA GLN A 12 5.60 -27.35 -3.82
C GLN A 12 6.84 -27.17 -4.70
N LEU A 13 7.62 -28.21 -4.97
CA LEU A 13 8.80 -28.15 -5.85
C LEU A 13 8.48 -27.70 -7.29
N ALA A 14 7.39 -28.18 -7.88
CA ALA A 14 6.94 -27.75 -9.21
C ALA A 14 6.52 -26.27 -9.26
N ARG A 15 6.10 -25.68 -8.14
CA ARG A 15 5.86 -24.23 -8.04
C ARG A 15 7.14 -23.41 -8.07
N HIS A 16 8.33 -23.98 -7.86
CA HIS A 16 9.60 -23.23 -7.83
C HIS A 16 10.26 -23.07 -9.21
N VAL A 17 9.61 -23.50 -10.30
CA VAL A 17 10.10 -23.15 -11.65
C VAL A 17 9.77 -21.68 -11.89
N GLN A 18 10.79 -20.83 -12.02
CA GLN A 18 10.59 -19.44 -12.43
C GLN A 18 9.70 -19.42 -13.69
N GLY A 19 8.64 -18.62 -13.64
CA GLY A 19 7.76 -18.41 -14.79
C GLY A 19 8.54 -17.87 -15.99
N PRO A 20 7.89 -17.74 -17.16
CA PRO A 20 8.52 -17.19 -18.35
C PRO A 20 9.21 -15.86 -18.00
N GLN A 21 10.47 -15.72 -18.40
CA GLN A 21 11.29 -14.52 -18.18
C GLN A 21 10.88 -13.38 -19.12
N THR A 22 10.23 -13.71 -20.25
CA THR A 22 9.76 -12.73 -21.22
C THR A 22 8.40 -12.17 -20.80
N PRO A 23 8.22 -10.83 -20.76
CA PRO A 23 6.90 -10.23 -20.54
C PRO A 23 5.90 -10.70 -21.61
N PRO A 24 4.64 -11.01 -21.25
CA PRO A 24 3.61 -11.43 -22.21
C PRO A 24 3.06 -10.28 -23.06
N THR A 25 3.32 -9.04 -22.68
CA THR A 25 2.81 -7.80 -23.30
C THR A 25 3.96 -6.86 -23.67
N GLU A 26 3.70 -5.86 -24.51
CA GLU A 26 4.64 -4.75 -24.73
C GLU A 26 4.77 -3.88 -23.47
N ASP A 27 5.84 -3.08 -23.38
CA ASP A 27 5.98 -2.12 -22.28
C ASP A 27 5.13 -0.90 -22.56
N ILE A 28 4.07 -0.70 -21.77
CA ILE A 28 3.15 0.43 -21.93
C ILE A 28 3.86 1.79 -21.91
N ARG A 29 5.03 1.89 -21.25
CA ARG A 29 5.83 3.11 -21.19
C ARG A 29 6.32 3.53 -22.58
N GLU A 30 6.65 2.58 -23.46
CA GLU A 30 7.04 2.88 -24.85
C GLU A 30 5.91 3.60 -25.58
N LYS A 31 4.66 3.11 -25.44
CA LYS A 31 3.48 3.78 -26.01
C LYS A 31 3.20 5.14 -25.38
N VAL A 32 3.48 5.29 -24.09
CA VAL A 32 3.38 6.57 -23.41
C VAL A 32 4.34 7.61 -24.00
N PHE A 33 5.58 7.22 -24.28
CA PHE A 33 6.56 8.10 -24.93
C PHE A 33 6.24 8.35 -26.42
N GLU A 34 5.75 7.35 -27.15
CA GLU A 34 5.29 7.53 -28.54
C GLU A 34 4.18 8.58 -28.64
N LEU A 35 3.24 8.59 -27.67
CA LEU A 35 2.15 9.57 -27.60
C LEU A 35 2.67 10.97 -27.21
N GLU A 36 3.62 11.06 -26.27
CA GLU A 36 4.29 12.32 -25.96
C GLU A 36 4.97 12.92 -27.20
N ALA A 37 5.70 12.11 -27.98
CA ALA A 37 6.37 12.56 -29.20
C ALA A 37 5.39 13.10 -30.27
N LYS A 38 4.12 12.66 -30.22
CA LYS A 38 3.02 13.16 -31.06
C LYS A 38 2.34 14.41 -30.48
N GLY A 39 2.77 14.90 -29.33
CA GLY A 39 2.17 16.04 -28.62
C GLY A 39 0.87 15.69 -27.89
N GLU A 40 0.60 14.40 -27.65
CA GLU A 40 -0.66 13.97 -27.05
C GLU A 40 -0.71 14.21 -25.53
N TRP A 41 0.41 14.34 -24.84
CA TRP A 41 0.48 14.73 -23.43
C TRP A 41 1.91 15.09 -23.07
N ILE A 42 2.09 15.62 -21.87
CA ILE A 42 3.41 15.77 -21.25
C ILE A 42 3.68 14.49 -20.46
N VAL A 43 4.89 13.91 -20.58
CA VAL A 43 5.28 12.82 -19.69
C VAL A 43 6.17 13.33 -18.56
N GLN A 44 5.65 13.26 -17.33
CA GLN A 44 6.44 13.60 -16.14
C GLN A 44 7.45 12.48 -15.89
N ARG A 45 8.75 12.80 -16.06
CA ARG A 45 9.83 11.84 -15.82
C ARG A 45 10.06 11.62 -14.33
N VAL A 46 10.52 10.43 -13.96
CA VAL A 46 10.91 10.13 -12.57
C VAL A 46 12.10 11.02 -12.18
N PRO A 47 12.04 11.77 -11.06
CA PRO A 47 13.14 12.62 -10.63
C PRO A 47 14.36 11.81 -10.17
N GLU A 48 15.55 12.35 -10.38
CA GLU A 48 16.79 11.84 -9.81
C GLU A 48 16.96 12.31 -8.34
N PRO A 49 17.56 11.51 -7.46
CA PRO A 49 17.95 10.12 -7.69
C PRO A 49 16.74 9.17 -7.65
N TRP A 50 16.78 8.12 -8.47
CA TRP A 50 15.84 7.00 -8.40
C TRP A 50 16.57 5.67 -8.22
N LEU A 51 15.85 4.67 -7.70
CA LEU A 51 16.35 3.30 -7.53
C LEU A 51 15.72 2.38 -8.58
N PRO A 52 16.51 1.50 -9.23
CA PRO A 52 15.97 0.48 -10.11
C PRO A 52 15.32 -0.63 -9.29
N VAL A 53 14.10 -1.02 -9.65
CA VAL A 53 13.46 -2.22 -9.12
C VAL A 53 13.01 -3.12 -10.26
N THR A 54 13.29 -4.42 -10.13
CA THR A 54 12.94 -5.43 -11.13
C THR A 54 11.50 -5.91 -10.90
N THR A 55 10.67 -5.83 -11.93
CA THR A 55 9.31 -6.39 -11.90
C THR A 55 9.32 -7.88 -12.25
N LYS A 56 8.16 -8.54 -12.17
CA LYS A 56 8.01 -9.99 -12.40
C LYS A 56 8.72 -10.55 -13.64
N TYR A 57 8.74 -9.79 -14.74
CA TYR A 57 9.32 -10.22 -16.02
C TYR A 57 10.62 -9.50 -16.37
N GLY A 58 11.38 -9.06 -15.36
CA GLY A 58 12.71 -8.48 -15.56
C GLY A 58 12.71 -7.01 -16.01
N ARG A 59 11.54 -6.36 -16.16
CA ARG A 59 11.51 -4.94 -16.50
C ARG A 59 12.04 -4.12 -15.34
N ILE A 60 12.88 -3.13 -15.66
CA ILE A 60 13.34 -2.15 -14.66
C ILE A 60 12.28 -1.07 -14.53
N LYS A 61 11.77 -0.90 -13.32
CA LYS A 61 10.90 0.18 -12.90
C LYS A 61 11.72 1.20 -12.10
N LYS A 62 11.55 2.48 -12.39
CA LYS A 62 12.25 3.55 -11.67
C LYS A 62 11.42 4.00 -10.47
N ILE A 63 12.00 3.94 -9.28
CA ILE A 63 11.34 4.38 -8.05
C ILE A 63 12.05 5.65 -7.54
N PRO A 64 11.39 6.82 -7.50
CA PRO A 64 12.02 8.05 -7.03
C PRO A 64 12.42 7.91 -5.56
N VAL A 65 13.62 8.37 -5.17
CA VAL A 65 14.06 8.31 -3.78
C VAL A 65 13.33 9.36 -2.94
N GLY A 66 13.21 10.59 -3.45
CA GLY A 66 12.48 11.69 -2.83
C GLY A 66 11.80 12.57 -3.88
N HIS A 67 11.45 13.81 -3.52
CA HIS A 67 10.64 14.72 -4.34
C HIS A 67 9.31 14.07 -4.74
N THR A 68 8.67 13.40 -3.79
CA THR A 68 7.42 12.66 -4.00
C THR A 68 6.20 13.49 -3.61
N TRP A 69 5.13 13.39 -4.39
CA TRP A 69 3.83 13.97 -4.12
C TRP A 69 2.93 12.89 -3.53
N HIS A 70 2.56 13.00 -2.26
CA HIS A 70 1.82 11.94 -1.59
C HIS A 70 0.35 11.94 -1.97
N HIS A 71 0.00 11.15 -2.98
CA HIS A 71 -1.40 10.93 -3.34
C HIS A 71 -2.11 10.26 -2.17
N LYS A 72 -3.04 10.95 -1.52
CA LYS A 72 -3.86 10.45 -0.40
C LYS A 72 -4.95 9.47 -0.86
N SER A 73 -5.27 8.50 -0.03
CA SER A 73 -6.49 7.70 -0.22
C SER A 73 -7.74 8.51 0.13
N CYS A 74 -8.92 7.92 -0.11
CA CYS A 74 -10.20 8.49 0.30
C CYS A 74 -10.46 8.28 1.80
N GLY A 75 -11.75 8.26 2.20
CA GLY A 75 -12.17 8.09 3.60
C GLY A 75 -11.59 6.87 4.33
N GLN A 76 -11.03 5.87 3.63
CA GLN A 76 -10.34 4.78 4.31
C GLN A 76 -9.07 5.24 5.06
N CYS A 77 -8.33 6.23 4.55
CA CYS A 77 -7.23 6.84 5.30
C CYS A 77 -7.74 7.59 6.54
N GLY A 78 -8.95 8.14 6.47
CA GLY A 78 -9.60 8.78 7.62
C GLY A 78 -9.88 7.81 8.77
N HIS A 79 -10.00 6.51 8.52
CA HIS A 79 -10.18 5.50 9.56
C HIS A 79 -8.85 5.04 10.18
N ILE A 80 -7.73 5.17 9.43
CA ILE A 80 -6.40 4.72 9.86
C ILE A 80 -5.35 5.79 9.50
N PRO A 81 -5.42 6.99 10.11
CA PRO A 81 -4.57 8.14 9.77
C PRO A 81 -3.07 7.88 9.99
N GLY A 82 -2.73 6.99 10.92
CA GLY A 82 -1.35 6.58 11.19
C GLY A 82 -0.65 5.90 10.02
N TYR A 83 -1.40 5.41 9.02
CA TYR A 83 -0.85 4.83 7.80
C TYR A 83 -0.20 5.90 6.90
N SER A 84 -0.91 6.98 6.59
CA SER A 84 -0.30 8.08 5.82
C SER A 84 0.80 8.76 6.63
N THR A 85 0.57 8.96 7.93
CA THR A 85 1.54 9.62 8.82
C THR A 85 2.86 8.84 8.93
N SER A 86 2.83 7.51 8.94
CA SER A 86 4.06 6.70 8.93
C SER A 86 4.85 6.87 7.63
N ILE A 87 4.20 7.03 6.48
CA ILE A 87 4.90 7.26 5.21
C ILE A 87 5.59 8.62 5.23
N PHE A 88 4.92 9.67 5.71
CA PHE A 88 5.54 10.98 5.87
C PHE A 88 6.71 10.94 6.85
N TRP A 89 6.53 10.28 7.99
CA TRP A 89 7.59 10.13 8.97
C TRP A 89 8.80 9.38 8.40
N LEU A 90 8.60 8.32 7.60
CA LEU A 90 9.70 7.62 6.95
C LEU A 90 10.49 8.51 5.97
N HIS A 91 9.82 9.38 5.20
CA HIS A 91 10.53 10.35 4.35
C HIS A 91 11.36 11.31 5.22
N ARG A 92 10.78 11.84 6.29
CA ARG A 92 11.47 12.75 7.23
C ARG A 92 12.66 12.10 7.93
N ALA A 93 12.48 10.87 8.44
CA ALA A 93 13.52 10.11 9.12
C ALA A 93 14.72 9.79 8.20
N LEU A 94 14.50 9.77 6.88
CA LEU A 94 15.54 9.64 5.88
C LEU A 94 16.08 10.97 5.34
N GLY A 95 15.49 12.11 5.73
CA GLY A 95 15.86 13.44 5.23
C GLY A 95 15.45 13.67 3.77
N LEU A 96 14.36 13.06 3.33
CA LEU A 96 13.88 13.08 1.95
C LEU A 96 12.78 14.12 1.76
N ASP A 97 12.87 14.87 0.67
CA ASP A 97 11.87 15.86 0.29
C ASP A 97 10.57 15.18 -0.19
N TYR A 98 9.43 15.73 0.20
CA TYR A 98 8.09 15.27 -0.16
C TYR A 98 7.07 16.39 -0.03
N ASP A 99 5.97 16.28 -0.78
CA ASP A 99 4.81 17.16 -0.71
C ASP A 99 3.58 16.44 -0.13
N ASP A 100 2.92 17.10 0.81
CA ASP A 100 1.65 16.68 1.40
C ASP A 100 0.51 17.55 0.83
N PRO A 101 -0.17 17.11 -0.24
CA PRO A 101 -1.13 17.94 -0.95
C PRO A 101 -2.36 18.27 -0.10
N ARG A 102 -2.75 19.55 -0.11
CA ARG A 102 -3.91 20.05 0.65
C ARG A 102 -5.20 20.08 -0.18
N ASP A 103 -5.09 20.17 -1.49
CA ASP A 103 -6.20 20.33 -2.43
C ASP A 103 -6.48 19.06 -3.25
N GLN A 104 -5.82 17.94 -2.90
CA GLN A 104 -6.09 16.68 -3.54
C GLN A 104 -7.55 16.24 -3.35
N THR A 105 -8.09 15.68 -4.43
CA THR A 105 -9.40 15.04 -4.47
C THR A 105 -9.35 13.52 -4.36
N SER A 106 -10.52 12.89 -4.18
CA SER A 106 -10.67 11.43 -4.28
C SER A 106 -10.17 10.90 -5.63
N CYS A 107 -9.60 9.69 -5.62
CA CYS A 107 -9.20 8.96 -6.82
C CYS A 107 -10.37 8.34 -7.60
N THR A 108 -11.57 8.32 -7.02
CA THR A 108 -12.81 7.69 -7.52
C THR A 108 -12.76 6.18 -7.83
N ALA A 109 -11.62 5.53 -7.57
CA ALA A 109 -11.34 4.13 -7.89
C ALA A 109 -12.24 3.13 -7.16
N TRP A 110 -12.55 3.35 -5.87
CA TRP A 110 -13.48 2.45 -5.17
C TRP A 110 -14.88 2.50 -5.79
N ASN A 111 -15.39 3.69 -6.11
CA ASN A 111 -16.70 3.83 -6.76
C ASN A 111 -16.70 3.21 -8.17
N TYR A 112 -15.58 3.27 -8.89
CA TYR A 112 -15.40 2.57 -10.16
C TYR A 112 -15.57 1.05 -9.97
N TYR A 113 -14.76 0.42 -9.11
CA TYR A 113 -14.83 -1.03 -8.89
C TYR A 113 -16.12 -1.48 -8.18
N ALA A 114 -16.78 -0.60 -7.44
CA ALA A 114 -18.09 -0.87 -6.86
C ALA A 114 -19.22 -0.84 -7.90
N SER A 115 -18.92 -0.50 -9.16
CA SER A 115 -19.90 -0.25 -10.23
C SER A 115 -20.89 0.88 -9.89
N ALA A 116 -20.47 1.82 -9.04
CA ALA A 116 -21.27 2.96 -8.60
C ALA A 116 -21.01 4.23 -9.43
N THR A 117 -19.94 4.26 -10.24
CA THR A 117 -19.64 5.37 -11.15
C THR A 117 -19.26 4.80 -12.52
N SER A 118 -20.15 4.95 -13.51
CA SER A 118 -20.04 4.32 -14.82
C SER A 118 -19.50 5.22 -15.93
N ASN A 119 -19.05 6.45 -15.62
CA ASN A 119 -18.50 7.36 -16.62
C ASN A 119 -16.97 7.25 -16.67
N VAL A 120 -16.46 6.58 -17.71
CA VAL A 120 -15.02 6.35 -17.93
C VAL A 120 -14.26 7.65 -18.16
N GLY A 121 -14.80 8.58 -18.95
CA GLY A 121 -14.18 9.89 -19.19
C GLY A 121 -14.02 10.70 -17.90
N ALA A 122 -15.01 10.68 -17.01
CA ALA A 122 -14.93 11.34 -15.71
C ALA A 122 -13.89 10.68 -14.77
N GLN A 123 -13.82 9.35 -14.73
CA GLN A 123 -12.84 8.60 -13.95
C GLN A 123 -11.40 8.91 -14.41
N ALA A 124 -11.17 8.87 -15.73
CA ALA A 124 -9.89 9.20 -16.32
C ALA A 124 -9.51 10.68 -16.11
N ALA A 125 -10.47 11.61 -16.21
CA ALA A 125 -10.23 13.02 -15.92
C ALA A 125 -9.83 13.29 -14.47
N VAL A 126 -10.37 12.56 -13.51
CA VAL A 126 -9.95 12.66 -12.10
C VAL A 126 -8.50 12.19 -11.91
N ALA A 127 -8.11 11.08 -12.55
CA ALA A 127 -6.73 10.60 -12.52
C ALA A 127 -5.77 11.63 -13.14
N MET A 128 -6.08 12.10 -14.35
CA MET A 128 -5.28 13.10 -15.07
C MET A 128 -5.20 14.44 -14.33
N ARG A 129 -6.27 14.87 -13.64
CA ARG A 129 -6.22 16.04 -12.75
C ARG A 129 -5.22 15.85 -11.62
N ASN A 130 -5.21 14.70 -10.96
CA ASN A 130 -4.30 14.46 -9.85
C ASN A 130 -2.83 14.38 -10.32
N PHE A 131 -2.57 13.81 -11.50
CA PHE A 131 -1.25 13.86 -12.13
C PHE A 131 -0.85 15.30 -12.50
N GLY A 132 -1.78 16.08 -13.06
CA GLY A 132 -1.56 17.50 -13.32
C GLY A 132 -1.23 18.29 -12.06
N ALA A 133 -1.93 18.04 -10.95
CA ALA A 133 -1.67 18.70 -9.67
C ALA A 133 -0.28 18.37 -9.10
N ALA A 134 0.14 17.10 -9.17
CA ALA A 134 1.50 16.70 -8.78
C ALA A 134 2.55 17.38 -9.68
N TYR A 135 2.32 17.42 -10.98
CA TYR A 135 3.20 18.09 -11.93
C TYR A 135 3.33 19.59 -11.65
N GLU A 136 2.23 20.28 -11.36
CA GLU A 136 2.21 21.72 -11.05
C GLU A 136 2.92 22.05 -9.73
N SER A 137 2.94 21.15 -8.75
CA SER A 137 3.72 21.34 -7.52
C SER A 137 5.21 21.07 -7.71
N GLY A 138 5.61 20.44 -8.82
CA GLY A 138 6.99 20.03 -9.09
C GLY A 138 7.39 18.70 -8.46
N TYR A 139 6.46 17.98 -7.83
CA TYR A 139 6.72 16.70 -7.15
C TYR A 139 6.17 15.50 -7.95
N PHE A 140 6.79 14.34 -7.82
CA PHE A 140 6.43 13.14 -8.57
C PHE A 140 5.36 12.30 -7.84
N PRO A 141 4.24 11.91 -8.47
CA PRO A 141 3.14 11.25 -7.79
C PRO A 141 3.51 9.87 -7.21
N GLN A 142 3.38 9.74 -5.89
CA GLN A 142 3.45 8.47 -5.16
C GLN A 142 2.04 8.07 -4.72
N ILE A 143 1.53 6.95 -5.24
CA ILE A 143 0.15 6.49 -5.04
C ILE A 143 0.01 5.71 -3.74
N HIS A 144 -0.77 6.24 -2.78
CA HIS A 144 -0.91 5.63 -1.45
C HIS A 144 -1.72 4.33 -1.40
N CYS A 145 -2.74 4.20 -2.23
CA CYS A 145 -3.73 3.13 -2.08
C CYS A 145 -3.66 2.17 -3.26
N GLY A 146 -3.54 0.86 -2.99
CA GLY A 146 -3.50 -0.19 -4.01
C GLY A 146 -4.69 -0.11 -4.96
N THR A 147 -5.88 0.25 -4.45
CA THR A 147 -7.08 0.48 -5.26
C THR A 147 -6.89 1.61 -6.27
N SER A 148 -6.32 2.74 -5.85
CA SER A 148 -6.05 3.88 -6.74
C SER A 148 -4.96 3.55 -7.75
N TYR A 149 -3.93 2.84 -7.30
CA TYR A 149 -2.82 2.41 -8.14
C TYR A 149 -3.28 1.48 -9.27
N GLY A 150 -4.09 0.46 -8.95
CA GLY A 150 -4.69 -0.42 -9.95
C GLY A 150 -5.52 0.36 -10.97
N HIS A 151 -6.40 1.24 -10.48
CA HIS A 151 -7.28 2.04 -11.33
C HIS A 151 -6.49 3.00 -12.24
N TYR A 152 -5.46 3.68 -11.73
CA TYR A 152 -4.66 4.61 -12.53
C TYR A 152 -3.86 3.90 -13.62
N LYS A 153 -3.44 2.65 -13.38
CA LYS A 153 -2.86 1.83 -14.44
C LYS A 153 -3.88 1.47 -15.51
N GLU A 154 -5.10 1.07 -15.14
CA GLU A 154 -6.16 0.81 -16.10
C GLU A 154 -6.53 2.07 -16.91
N VAL A 155 -6.58 3.23 -16.26
CA VAL A 155 -6.77 4.53 -16.93
C VAL A 155 -5.64 4.79 -17.94
N ARG A 156 -4.37 4.54 -17.57
CA ARG A 156 -3.24 4.68 -18.50
C ARG A 156 -3.42 3.79 -19.73
N GLU A 157 -3.75 2.50 -19.54
CA GLU A 157 -4.02 1.57 -20.66
C GLU A 157 -5.16 2.07 -21.56
N GLN A 158 -6.27 2.51 -20.96
CA GLN A 158 -7.43 3.02 -21.70
C GLN A 158 -7.09 4.27 -22.51
N LEU A 159 -6.36 5.23 -21.92
CA LEU A 159 -5.98 6.47 -22.62
C LEU A 159 -4.91 6.23 -23.69
N VAL A 160 -4.07 5.21 -23.55
CA VAL A 160 -3.15 4.79 -24.63
C VAL A 160 -3.95 4.16 -25.78
N ALA A 161 -4.86 3.24 -25.49
CA ALA A 161 -5.59 2.46 -26.49
C ALA A 161 -6.69 3.26 -27.23
N HIS A 162 -7.34 4.21 -26.56
CA HIS A 162 -8.54 4.89 -27.07
C HIS A 162 -8.31 6.39 -27.23
N ALA A 163 -8.04 6.83 -28.47
CA ALA A 163 -7.77 8.22 -28.80
C ALA A 163 -8.98 9.15 -28.58
N ASP A 164 -10.18 8.66 -28.87
CA ASP A 164 -11.44 9.38 -28.64
C ASP A 164 -11.68 9.68 -27.16
N LEU A 165 -11.44 8.69 -26.29
CA LEU A 165 -11.46 8.87 -24.85
C LEU A 165 -10.37 9.84 -24.40
N ARG A 166 -9.14 9.69 -24.89
CA ARG A 166 -8.03 10.60 -24.56
C ARG A 166 -8.35 12.05 -24.92
N ASP A 167 -8.96 12.28 -26.08
CA ASP A 167 -9.40 13.61 -26.53
C ASP A 167 -10.54 14.17 -25.66
N GLU A 168 -11.49 13.34 -25.23
CA GLU A 168 -12.51 13.75 -24.27
C GLU A 168 -11.89 14.22 -22.96
N VAL A 169 -10.97 13.43 -22.39
CA VAL A 169 -10.33 13.73 -21.12
C VAL A 169 -9.43 14.96 -21.22
N ARG A 170 -8.72 15.14 -22.34
CA ARG A 170 -7.96 16.37 -22.63
C ARG A 170 -8.86 17.60 -22.57
N ARG A 171 -9.99 17.59 -23.29
CA ARG A 171 -10.97 18.70 -23.26
C ARG A 171 -11.49 19.00 -21.85
N ILE A 172 -11.67 17.97 -21.01
CA ILE A 172 -12.06 18.16 -19.61
C ILE A 172 -10.94 18.85 -18.83
N CYS A 173 -9.69 18.39 -18.97
CA CYS A 173 -8.54 18.98 -18.28
C CYS A 173 -8.29 20.43 -18.72
N ASP A 174 -8.41 20.73 -20.01
CA ASP A 174 -8.30 22.10 -20.55
C ASP A 174 -9.33 23.04 -19.92
N ARG A 175 -10.59 22.57 -19.79
CA ARG A 175 -11.67 23.33 -19.13
C ARG A 175 -11.41 23.56 -17.65
N LEU A 176 -10.70 22.65 -16.99
CA LEU A 176 -10.28 22.77 -15.59
C LEU A 176 -9.01 23.62 -15.43
N GLY A 177 -8.37 24.01 -16.54
CA GLY A 177 -7.08 24.71 -16.53
C GLY A 177 -5.95 23.85 -15.97
N ARG A 178 -6.00 22.52 -16.15
CA ARG A 178 -5.01 21.58 -15.63
C ARG A 178 -4.16 21.01 -16.76
N PRO A 179 -2.84 20.83 -16.56
CA PRO A 179 -1.99 20.26 -17.60
C PRO A 179 -2.33 18.78 -17.81
N PHE A 180 -2.28 18.36 -19.08
CA PHE A 180 -2.57 16.98 -19.46
C PHE A 180 -1.27 16.15 -19.37
N VAL A 181 -1.03 15.58 -18.18
CA VAL A 181 0.25 14.95 -17.80
C VAL A 181 0.07 13.47 -17.50
N MET A 182 0.94 12.63 -18.04
CA MET A 182 1.05 11.20 -17.70
C MET A 182 2.41 10.95 -17.01
N PRO A 183 2.46 10.37 -15.81
CA PRO A 183 3.74 9.98 -15.21
C PRO A 183 4.43 8.87 -16.02
N GLU A 184 5.76 8.95 -16.16
CA GLU A 184 6.60 7.88 -16.73
C GLU A 184 6.35 6.55 -16.01
N GLU A 185 6.28 6.62 -14.68
CA GLU A 185 5.98 5.51 -13.80
C GLU A 185 4.75 5.81 -12.94
N ILE A 186 3.89 4.81 -12.76
CA ILE A 186 2.88 4.85 -11.71
C ILE A 186 3.47 4.10 -10.52
N VAL A 187 3.88 4.83 -9.49
CA VAL A 187 4.59 4.28 -8.32
C VAL A 187 3.64 4.15 -7.14
N HIS A 188 3.49 2.94 -6.60
CA HIS A 188 2.79 2.72 -5.34
C HIS A 188 3.73 3.04 -4.17
N TYR A 189 3.22 3.58 -3.07
CA TYR A 189 4.06 3.87 -1.91
C TYR A 189 4.81 2.61 -1.40
N SER A 190 4.23 1.42 -1.52
CA SER A 190 4.92 0.17 -1.13
C SER A 190 6.09 -0.18 -2.03
N GLU A 191 6.06 0.23 -3.30
CA GLU A 191 7.22 0.06 -4.18
C GLU A 191 8.35 0.98 -3.72
N TRP A 192 8.01 2.18 -3.22
CA TRP A 192 8.95 3.06 -2.55
C TRP A 192 9.45 2.46 -1.22
N VAL A 193 8.57 1.95 -0.36
CA VAL A 193 8.99 1.29 0.90
C VAL A 193 9.88 0.07 0.60
N TYR A 194 9.56 -0.71 -0.44
CA TYR A 194 10.42 -1.80 -0.91
C TYR A 194 11.78 -1.28 -1.35
N ALA A 195 11.85 -0.25 -2.20
CA ALA A 195 13.10 0.31 -2.68
C ALA A 195 13.98 0.85 -1.54
N MET A 196 13.36 1.45 -0.51
CA MET A 196 14.04 2.04 0.64
C MET A 196 14.31 1.05 1.78
N ARG A 197 13.91 -0.23 1.66
CA ARG A 197 13.94 -1.20 2.76
C ARG A 197 15.31 -1.38 3.42
N ASP A 198 16.39 -1.29 2.65
CA ASP A 198 17.75 -1.45 3.18
C ASP A 198 18.18 -0.23 4.01
N GLU A 199 17.68 0.97 3.69
CA GLU A 199 17.86 2.17 4.53
C GLU A 199 17.12 2.02 5.86
N PHE A 200 15.87 1.51 5.81
CA PHE A 200 15.11 1.22 7.03
C PHE A 200 15.80 0.15 7.88
N ALA A 201 16.29 -0.93 7.25
CA ALA A 201 17.01 -1.99 7.94
C ALA A 201 18.30 -1.48 8.60
N ARG A 202 19.02 -0.54 7.99
CA ARG A 202 20.24 0.06 8.55
C ARG A 202 19.95 1.00 9.72
N ARG A 203 18.80 1.67 9.71
CA ARG A 203 18.39 2.65 10.73
C ARG A 203 17.45 2.07 11.79
N ARG A 204 17.02 0.81 11.66
CA ARG A 204 16.16 0.17 12.65
C ARG A 204 16.82 0.20 14.03
N VAL A 205 16.03 0.45 15.05
CA VAL A 205 16.47 0.49 16.46
C VAL A 205 15.93 -0.68 17.26
N LEU A 206 14.98 -1.43 16.68
CA LEU A 206 14.36 -2.60 17.31
C LEU A 206 14.88 -3.89 16.67
N ASP A 207 15.08 -4.91 17.50
CA ASP A 207 15.27 -6.28 17.04
C ASP A 207 13.89 -6.92 16.80
N LEU A 208 13.67 -7.38 15.58
CA LEU A 208 12.41 -7.97 15.14
C LEU A 208 12.54 -9.47 14.85
N SER A 209 13.67 -10.08 15.17
CA SER A 209 13.96 -11.50 14.90
C SER A 209 13.00 -12.48 15.56
N ASN A 210 12.29 -12.04 16.61
CA ASN A 210 11.27 -12.80 17.30
C ASN A 210 9.84 -12.53 16.79
N ILE A 211 9.63 -11.61 15.85
CA ILE A 211 8.32 -11.22 15.34
C ILE A 211 7.93 -12.08 14.14
N ASP A 212 6.82 -12.80 14.27
CA ASP A 212 6.22 -13.62 13.23
C ASP A 212 5.16 -12.82 12.47
N VAL A 213 5.36 -12.68 11.16
CA VAL A 213 4.57 -11.80 10.29
C VAL A 213 3.94 -12.60 9.17
N THR A 214 2.64 -12.40 8.94
CA THR A 214 2.01 -12.79 7.67
C THR A 214 1.76 -11.57 6.81
N VAL A 215 1.76 -11.77 5.49
CA VAL A 215 1.51 -10.70 4.53
C VAL A 215 0.19 -10.93 3.79
N HIS A 216 -0.64 -9.90 3.73
CA HIS A 216 -1.77 -9.82 2.81
C HIS A 216 -1.45 -8.84 1.67
N PRO A 217 -1.10 -9.33 0.47
CA PRO A 217 -0.91 -8.46 -0.69
C PRO A 217 -2.28 -7.99 -1.21
N ALA A 218 -2.44 -6.69 -1.39
CA ALA A 218 -3.61 -6.14 -2.07
C ALA A 218 -3.73 -6.70 -3.49
N CYS A 219 -4.92 -7.19 -3.85
CA CYS A 219 -5.14 -7.81 -5.16
C CYS A 219 -4.94 -6.84 -6.33
N HIS A 220 -5.35 -5.57 -6.17
CA HIS A 220 -5.24 -4.54 -7.20
C HIS A 220 -3.80 -4.04 -7.45
N TYR A 221 -2.87 -4.39 -6.57
CA TYR A 221 -1.45 -4.12 -6.81
C TYR A 221 -0.84 -5.12 -7.81
N HIS A 222 -1.04 -6.43 -7.58
CA HIS A 222 -0.30 -7.47 -8.33
C HIS A 222 -1.15 -8.35 -9.26
N LYS A 223 -2.48 -8.27 -9.23
CA LYS A 223 -3.35 -9.12 -10.08
C LYS A 223 -3.91 -8.41 -11.31
N LEU A 224 -4.02 -7.08 -11.27
CA LEU A 224 -4.56 -6.31 -12.40
C LEU A 224 -3.51 -6.14 -13.50
N VAL A 225 -2.34 -5.60 -13.13
CA VAL A 225 -1.19 -5.46 -14.04
C VAL A 225 -0.02 -6.22 -13.44
N VAL A 226 -0.03 -7.53 -13.67
CA VAL A 226 0.90 -8.48 -13.05
C VAL A 226 2.35 -8.19 -13.48
N GLU A 227 2.55 -7.71 -14.71
CA GLU A 227 3.88 -7.46 -15.27
C GLU A 227 4.64 -6.33 -14.59
N ASP A 228 3.92 -5.40 -13.97
CA ASP A 228 4.49 -4.22 -13.34
C ASP A 228 4.59 -4.35 -11.81
N ALA A 229 4.24 -5.51 -11.26
CA ALA A 229 4.40 -5.80 -9.84
C ALA A 229 5.80 -6.35 -9.52
N ILE A 230 6.30 -5.97 -8.35
CA ILE A 230 7.61 -6.44 -7.85
C ILE A 230 7.52 -7.88 -7.36
N TYR A 231 8.38 -8.73 -7.91
CA TYR A 231 8.62 -10.10 -7.48
C TYR A 231 10.12 -10.23 -7.24
N ASP A 232 10.49 -10.91 -6.16
CA ASP A 232 11.87 -11.06 -5.74
C ASP A 232 12.20 -12.57 -5.73
N PRO A 233 13.19 -13.05 -6.50
CA PRO A 233 13.55 -14.47 -6.53
C PRO A 233 13.91 -15.04 -5.15
N ASP A 234 14.48 -14.21 -4.27
CA ASP A 234 14.91 -14.62 -2.93
C ASP A 234 13.73 -14.70 -1.95
N VAL A 235 12.57 -14.16 -2.32
CA VAL A 235 11.34 -14.16 -1.53
C VAL A 235 10.28 -15.02 -2.22
N TYR A 236 9.82 -16.08 -1.54
CA TYR A 236 8.86 -17.04 -2.10
C TYR A 236 9.28 -17.66 -3.47
N GLY A 237 10.58 -17.71 -3.77
CA GLY A 237 11.08 -18.24 -5.04
C GLY A 237 10.63 -17.45 -6.28
N GLY A 238 10.28 -16.17 -6.12
CA GLY A 238 9.77 -15.34 -7.22
C GLY A 238 8.38 -15.72 -7.74
N GLN A 239 7.57 -16.44 -6.95
CA GLN A 239 6.22 -16.91 -7.35
C GLN A 239 5.09 -16.04 -6.82
N ARG A 240 5.41 -15.17 -5.87
CA ARG A 240 4.50 -14.24 -5.22
C ARG A 240 5.11 -12.86 -5.26
N THR A 241 4.26 -11.84 -5.26
CA THR A 241 4.78 -10.49 -5.12
C THR A 241 5.52 -10.36 -3.79
N ALA A 242 6.67 -9.70 -3.86
CA ALA A 242 7.59 -9.55 -2.74
C ALA A 242 7.57 -8.14 -2.13
N VAL A 243 6.73 -7.23 -2.65
CA VAL A 243 6.81 -5.80 -2.30
C VAL A 243 6.70 -5.54 -0.79
N VAL A 244 5.83 -6.25 -0.08
CA VAL A 244 5.74 -6.17 1.39
C VAL A 244 6.64 -7.20 2.06
N SER A 245 6.68 -8.43 1.54
CA SER A 245 7.40 -9.54 2.15
C SER A 245 8.92 -9.32 2.22
N ALA A 246 9.52 -8.66 1.23
CA ALA A 246 10.93 -8.31 1.28
C ALA A 246 11.23 -7.24 2.33
N VAL A 247 10.29 -6.34 2.64
CA VAL A 247 10.43 -5.38 3.73
C VAL A 247 10.46 -6.11 5.08
N VAL A 248 9.58 -7.11 5.26
CA VAL A 248 9.58 -7.98 6.46
C VAL A 248 10.96 -8.64 6.65
N THR A 249 11.47 -9.29 5.60
CA THR A 249 12.77 -9.97 5.65
C THR A 249 13.92 -9.00 5.88
N ALA A 250 13.93 -7.84 5.20
CA ALA A 250 14.99 -6.83 5.34
C ALA A 250 15.06 -6.25 6.76
N LEU A 251 13.90 -6.04 7.40
CA LEU A 251 13.81 -5.59 8.79
C LEU A 251 14.18 -6.69 9.80
N GLY A 252 14.37 -7.94 9.36
CA GLY A 252 14.80 -9.06 10.18
C GLY A 252 13.67 -9.82 10.86
N ALA A 253 12.41 -9.59 10.48
CA ALA A 253 11.26 -10.31 11.01
C ALA A 253 10.99 -11.63 10.27
N ASN A 254 10.26 -12.55 10.90
CA ASN A 254 10.00 -13.88 10.37
C ASN A 254 8.77 -13.88 9.48
N LEU A 255 8.97 -13.99 8.18
CA LEU A 255 7.89 -14.12 7.21
C LEU A 255 7.26 -15.53 7.25
N LYS A 256 5.98 -15.61 7.63
CA LYS A 256 5.20 -16.86 7.65
C LYS A 256 4.30 -16.98 6.42
N ASP A 257 4.00 -18.23 6.08
CA ASP A 257 3.10 -18.60 4.99
C ASP A 257 1.75 -19.12 5.49
N TYR A 258 0.71 -19.03 4.66
CA TYR A 258 -0.63 -19.54 4.91
C TYR A 258 -1.33 -19.87 3.58
N SER A 259 -2.26 -20.82 3.60
CA SER A 259 -2.81 -21.49 2.43
C SER A 259 -3.70 -20.58 1.57
N THR A 260 -4.34 -19.57 2.17
CA THR A 260 -5.24 -18.64 1.50
C THR A 260 -4.55 -17.33 1.09
N TRP A 261 -3.23 -17.33 0.91
CA TRP A 261 -2.44 -16.13 0.60
C TRP A 261 -3.00 -15.31 -0.57
N TYR A 262 -3.37 -15.99 -1.67
CA TYR A 262 -3.93 -15.36 -2.86
C TYR A 262 -5.39 -14.91 -2.71
N ASP A 263 -6.10 -15.29 -1.65
CA ASP A 263 -7.51 -14.90 -1.50
C ASP A 263 -7.63 -13.41 -1.16
N CYS A 264 -8.71 -12.79 -1.65
CA CYS A 264 -9.06 -11.39 -1.40
C CYS A 264 -9.20 -11.09 0.11
N CYS A 265 -9.00 -9.83 0.54
CA CYS A 265 -9.28 -9.41 1.92
C CYS A 265 -10.77 -9.49 2.29
N GLY A 266 -11.67 -9.60 1.31
CA GLY A 266 -13.12 -9.61 1.52
C GLY A 266 -13.80 -8.25 1.31
N PHE A 267 -13.04 -7.15 1.18
CA PHE A 267 -13.63 -5.80 0.96
C PHE A 267 -14.59 -5.81 -0.23
N GLY A 268 -14.18 -6.45 -1.33
CA GLY A 268 -15.06 -6.81 -2.44
C GLY A 268 -15.76 -5.64 -3.13
N PHE A 269 -15.29 -4.40 -2.89
CA PHE A 269 -15.74 -3.10 -3.42
C PHE A 269 -17.25 -2.86 -3.38
N ARG A 270 -18.02 -3.55 -4.22
CA ARG A 270 -19.48 -3.57 -4.20
C ARG A 270 -20.00 -4.35 -2.99
N HIS A 271 -19.37 -5.47 -2.62
CA HIS A 271 -19.86 -6.32 -1.52
C HIS A 271 -19.89 -5.60 -0.17
N ILE A 272 -18.91 -4.77 0.16
CA ILE A 272 -18.97 -3.97 1.39
C ILE A 272 -20.16 -2.97 1.42
N LEU A 273 -20.70 -2.58 0.26
CA LEU A 273 -21.87 -1.71 0.17
C LEU A 273 -23.19 -2.49 0.28
N VAL A 274 -23.28 -3.67 -0.33
CA VAL A 274 -24.56 -4.40 -0.47
C VAL A 274 -24.68 -5.67 0.38
N GLN A 275 -23.56 -6.23 0.86
CA GLN A 275 -23.47 -7.51 1.58
C GLN A 275 -22.34 -7.46 2.64
N ARG A 276 -22.47 -6.55 3.62
CA ARG A 276 -21.46 -6.32 4.67
C ARG A 276 -21.08 -7.58 5.45
N ASP A 277 -22.05 -8.46 5.72
CA ASP A 277 -21.80 -9.69 6.48
C ASP A 277 -20.95 -10.69 5.68
N PHE A 278 -21.09 -10.72 4.35
CA PHE A 278 -20.18 -11.48 3.49
C PHE A 278 -18.76 -10.92 3.58
N THR A 279 -18.59 -9.60 3.47
CA THR A 279 -17.27 -8.97 3.57
C THR A 279 -16.60 -9.29 4.90
N ARG A 280 -17.32 -9.12 6.01
CA ARG A 280 -16.79 -9.40 7.36
C ARG A 280 -16.43 -10.86 7.54
N SER A 281 -17.34 -11.77 7.21
CA SER A 281 -17.10 -13.22 7.34
C SER A 281 -15.98 -13.71 6.45
N PHE A 282 -15.84 -13.19 5.23
CA PHE A 282 -14.72 -13.53 4.36
C PHE A 282 -13.39 -13.04 4.94
N ALA A 283 -13.34 -11.79 5.38
CA ALA A 283 -12.15 -11.20 6.00
C ALA A 283 -11.71 -12.00 7.24
N THR A 284 -12.64 -12.38 8.11
CA THR A 284 -12.29 -13.07 9.35
C THR A 284 -12.07 -14.57 9.13
N LEU A 285 -13.03 -15.29 8.55
CA LEU A 285 -13.00 -16.76 8.49
C LEU A 285 -12.05 -17.29 7.42
N ARG A 286 -11.92 -16.60 6.28
CA ARG A 286 -11.07 -17.07 5.16
C ARG A 286 -9.64 -16.54 5.23
N LYS A 287 -9.42 -15.39 5.89
CA LYS A 287 -8.09 -14.79 6.05
C LYS A 287 -7.57 -14.89 7.48
N ILE A 288 -8.15 -14.16 8.42
CA ILE A 288 -7.58 -14.04 9.78
C ILE A 288 -7.54 -15.39 10.53
N GLU A 289 -8.62 -16.17 10.54
CA GLU A 289 -8.63 -17.48 11.21
C GLU A 289 -7.61 -18.43 10.58
N VAL A 290 -7.53 -18.49 9.24
CA VAL A 290 -6.54 -19.31 8.54
C VAL A 290 -5.11 -18.88 8.89
N MET A 291 -4.83 -17.57 8.90
CA MET A 291 -3.52 -17.06 9.34
C MET A 291 -3.22 -17.49 10.78
N ARG A 292 -4.19 -17.37 11.69
CA ARG A 292 -4.08 -17.80 13.10
C ARG A 292 -3.88 -19.30 13.27
N GLU A 293 -4.48 -20.11 12.40
CA GLU A 293 -4.42 -21.58 12.48
C GLU A 293 -3.11 -22.12 11.90
N GLU A 294 -2.65 -21.56 10.79
CA GLU A 294 -1.51 -22.11 10.05
C GLU A 294 -0.17 -21.44 10.40
N ALA A 295 -0.19 -20.19 10.82
CA ALA A 295 1.01 -19.39 11.07
C ALA A 295 1.07 -18.73 12.45
N ASP A 296 -0.09 -18.52 13.09
CA ASP A 296 -0.26 -17.79 14.36
C ASP A 296 0.61 -16.52 14.49
N PRO A 297 0.50 -15.57 13.55
CA PRO A 297 1.39 -14.41 13.50
C PRO A 297 1.13 -13.40 14.62
N ASP A 298 2.16 -12.65 14.98
CA ASP A 298 2.05 -11.48 15.87
C ASP A 298 1.40 -10.29 15.15
N VAL A 299 1.55 -10.21 13.82
CA VAL A 299 0.97 -9.13 13.00
C VAL A 299 0.72 -9.59 11.55
N VAL A 300 -0.35 -9.05 10.95
CA VAL A 300 -0.58 -9.10 9.51
C VAL A 300 -0.21 -7.76 8.89
N LEU A 301 0.70 -7.77 7.92
CA LEU A 301 1.03 -6.58 7.14
C LEU A 301 0.30 -6.59 5.81
N THR A 302 -0.23 -5.43 5.42
CA THR A 302 -0.81 -5.23 4.10
C THR A 302 -0.47 -3.85 3.58
N HIS A 303 -0.87 -3.56 2.35
CA HIS A 303 -0.46 -2.36 1.63
C HIS A 303 -1.55 -1.71 0.80
N ASP A 304 -2.77 -1.81 1.28
CA ASP A 304 -3.90 -1.07 0.73
C ASP A 304 -4.81 -0.69 1.88
N THR A 305 -5.22 0.57 1.91
CA THR A 305 -6.02 1.10 3.01
C THR A 305 -7.34 0.32 3.18
N GLY A 306 -7.97 -0.10 2.08
CA GLY A 306 -9.17 -0.95 2.13
C GLY A 306 -8.88 -2.31 2.75
N CYS A 307 -7.73 -2.91 2.45
CA CYS A 307 -7.30 -4.17 3.06
C CYS A 307 -7.03 -4.03 4.56
N VAL A 308 -6.28 -2.99 5.00
CA VAL A 308 -6.04 -2.74 6.43
C VAL A 308 -7.37 -2.59 7.16
N THR A 309 -8.22 -1.65 6.71
CA THR A 309 -9.51 -1.38 7.34
C THR A 309 -10.38 -2.65 7.40
N THR A 310 -10.47 -3.40 6.31
CA THR A 310 -11.34 -4.58 6.28
C THR A 310 -10.85 -5.68 7.22
N LEU A 311 -9.55 -5.98 7.18
CA LEU A 311 -8.98 -7.08 7.96
C LEU A 311 -8.86 -6.72 9.45
N ASP A 312 -8.64 -5.46 9.81
CA ASP A 312 -8.63 -4.99 11.20
C ASP A 312 -10.06 -4.86 11.77
N GLN A 313 -10.88 -4.02 11.12
CA GLN A 313 -12.18 -3.60 11.63
C GLN A 313 -13.24 -4.70 11.53
N SER A 314 -13.05 -5.76 10.74
CA SER A 314 -14.03 -6.86 10.70
C SER A 314 -13.90 -7.84 11.87
N GLN A 315 -12.75 -7.85 12.57
CA GLN A 315 -12.48 -8.88 13.58
C GLN A 315 -13.38 -8.80 14.81
N PHE A 316 -13.95 -7.63 15.15
CA PHE A 316 -14.88 -7.53 16.29
C PHE A 316 -16.08 -8.47 16.14
N ALA A 317 -16.59 -8.63 14.92
CA ALA A 317 -17.77 -9.43 14.66
C ALA A 317 -17.49 -10.92 14.90
N ALA A 318 -16.36 -11.41 14.40
CA ALA A 318 -15.94 -12.80 14.65
C ALA A 318 -15.58 -13.02 16.13
N ARG A 319 -14.92 -12.04 16.78
CA ARG A 319 -14.58 -12.11 18.20
C ARG A 319 -15.82 -12.24 19.09
N ALA A 320 -16.92 -11.57 18.74
CA ALA A 320 -18.20 -11.70 19.44
C ALA A 320 -18.84 -13.10 19.34
N HIS A 321 -18.32 -13.95 18.45
CA HIS A 321 -18.72 -15.36 18.28
C HIS A 321 -17.60 -16.34 18.71
N ASP A 322 -16.70 -15.91 19.60
CA ASP A 322 -15.61 -16.72 20.17
C ASP A 322 -14.72 -17.40 19.10
N ARG A 323 -14.58 -16.75 17.94
CA ARG A 323 -13.73 -17.19 16.83
C ARG A 323 -12.25 -16.91 17.10
N LYS A 324 -11.36 -17.67 16.45
CA LYS A 324 -9.89 -17.53 16.60
C LYS A 324 -9.37 -16.35 15.79
N VAL A 325 -9.68 -15.14 16.26
CA VAL A 325 -9.26 -13.86 15.65
C VAL A 325 -8.48 -13.00 16.66
N GLY A 326 -8.29 -11.71 16.37
CA GLY A 326 -7.57 -10.76 17.21
C GLY A 326 -6.10 -10.64 16.85
N VAL A 327 -5.73 -10.81 15.58
CA VAL A 327 -4.37 -10.50 15.09
C VAL A 327 -4.33 -9.01 14.73
N PRO A 328 -3.33 -8.24 15.21
CA PRO A 328 -3.05 -6.89 14.72
C PRO A 328 -2.89 -6.85 13.21
N VAL A 329 -3.54 -5.90 12.54
CA VAL A 329 -3.36 -5.70 11.09
C VAL A 329 -2.95 -4.26 10.83
N MET A 330 -1.83 -4.04 10.16
CA MET A 330 -1.35 -2.70 9.86
C MET A 330 -0.66 -2.60 8.51
N SER A 331 -0.36 -1.38 8.09
CA SER A 331 0.49 -1.20 6.91
C SER A 331 1.93 -1.61 7.21
N GLU A 332 2.64 -2.07 6.19
CA GLU A 332 4.07 -2.29 6.25
C GLU A 332 4.86 -0.99 6.51
N SER A 333 4.31 0.17 6.13
CA SER A 333 4.90 1.47 6.47
C SER A 333 4.82 1.79 7.97
N GLN A 334 3.71 1.45 8.64
CA GLN A 334 3.58 1.58 10.09
C GLN A 334 4.58 0.66 10.79
N PHE A 335 4.71 -0.58 10.32
CA PHE A 335 5.66 -1.55 10.86
C PHE A 335 7.12 -1.10 10.70
N ALA A 336 7.49 -0.61 9.51
CA ALA A 336 8.83 -0.06 9.24
C ALA A 336 9.11 1.18 10.10
N ALA A 337 8.13 2.07 10.27
CA ALA A 337 8.27 3.24 11.15
C ALA A 337 8.50 2.83 12.61
N LEU A 338 7.72 1.88 13.14
CA LEU A 338 7.95 1.33 14.48
C LEU A 338 9.35 0.72 14.61
N ALA A 339 9.79 -0.06 13.61
CA ALA A 339 11.13 -0.65 13.59
C ALA A 339 12.25 0.39 13.69
N MET A 340 12.04 1.58 13.12
CA MET A 340 12.95 2.73 13.17
C MET A 340 12.75 3.63 14.39
N GLY A 341 11.84 3.28 15.31
CA GLY A 341 11.65 3.99 16.57
C GLY A 341 10.56 5.07 16.55
N ALA A 342 9.71 5.10 15.53
CA ALA A 342 8.59 6.04 15.49
C ALA A 342 7.63 5.83 16.67
N HIS A 343 7.12 6.93 17.23
CA HIS A 343 6.19 6.87 18.35
C HIS A 343 4.86 6.17 17.96
N PRO A 344 4.42 5.12 18.69
CA PRO A 344 3.28 4.29 18.28
C PRO A 344 1.96 5.06 18.22
N TYR A 345 1.82 6.17 18.94
CA TYR A 345 0.58 6.94 19.03
C TYR A 345 0.62 8.30 18.34
N ARG A 346 1.81 8.91 18.19
CA ARG A 346 1.97 10.22 17.51
C ARG A 346 2.11 10.03 16.01
N VAL A 347 2.89 9.01 15.61
CA VAL A 347 3.19 8.71 14.21
C VAL A 347 2.33 7.57 13.69
N CYS A 348 2.46 6.36 14.27
CA CYS A 348 1.76 5.18 13.77
C CYS A 348 0.27 5.17 14.13
N GLN A 349 -0.13 6.05 15.05
CA GLN A 349 -1.50 6.26 15.56
C GLN A 349 -2.28 4.96 15.79
N LEU A 350 -1.65 4.00 16.48
CA LEU A 350 -2.20 2.65 16.63
C LEU A 350 -3.55 2.62 17.37
N HIS A 351 -3.89 3.67 18.14
CA HIS A 351 -5.17 3.79 18.84
C HIS A 351 -6.41 3.88 17.93
N TRP A 352 -6.23 4.07 16.61
CA TRP A 352 -7.32 3.96 15.64
C TRP A 352 -7.57 2.53 15.14
N HIS A 353 -6.66 1.60 15.41
CA HIS A 353 -6.87 0.19 15.10
C HIS A 353 -7.80 -0.47 16.13
N ASN A 354 -8.62 -1.41 15.66
CA ASN A 354 -9.61 -2.08 16.49
C ASN A 354 -9.07 -3.37 17.14
N THR A 355 -8.07 -4.00 16.54
CA THR A 355 -7.42 -5.19 17.09
C THR A 355 -6.39 -4.83 18.16
N ASP A 356 -6.13 -5.77 19.09
CA ASP A 356 -5.21 -5.52 20.20
C ASP A 356 -3.74 -5.63 19.76
N TYR A 357 -3.13 -4.49 19.47
CA TYR A 357 -1.73 -4.36 19.05
C TYR A 357 -0.73 -4.32 20.21
N ARG A 358 -1.17 -4.25 21.48
CA ARG A 358 -0.26 -4.09 22.63
C ARG A 358 0.69 -5.28 22.81
N PRO A 359 0.27 -6.56 22.66
CA PRO A 359 1.19 -7.68 22.74
C PRO A 359 2.32 -7.62 21.69
N LEU A 360 2.03 -7.11 20.50
CA LEU A 360 3.04 -6.88 19.47
C LEU A 360 4.05 -5.83 19.93
N LEU A 361 3.60 -4.69 20.47
CA LEU A 361 4.49 -3.65 20.98
C LEU A 361 5.39 -4.16 22.11
N GLU A 362 4.84 -4.92 23.06
CA GLU A 362 5.63 -5.55 24.14
C GLU A 362 6.68 -6.51 23.57
N LYS A 363 6.32 -7.33 22.57
CA LYS A 363 7.23 -8.26 21.92
C LYS A 363 8.34 -7.57 21.10
N MET A 364 8.04 -6.40 20.54
CA MET A 364 9.00 -5.49 19.87
C MET A 364 9.89 -4.73 20.87
N GLY A 365 9.65 -4.83 22.18
CA GLY A 365 10.40 -4.11 23.21
C GLY A 365 9.95 -2.66 23.43
N ILE A 366 8.75 -2.29 22.99
CA ILE A 366 8.18 -0.95 23.16
C ILE A 366 7.34 -0.91 24.44
N ASP A 367 7.69 -0.03 25.39
CA ASP A 367 6.83 0.26 26.55
C ASP A 367 5.62 1.10 26.13
N TRP A 368 4.58 0.42 25.64
CA TRP A 368 3.37 1.07 25.17
C TRP A 368 2.64 1.86 26.27
N ARG A 369 2.84 1.54 27.56
CA ARG A 369 2.18 2.26 28.67
C ARG A 369 2.82 3.62 28.86
N GLU A 370 4.15 3.68 28.84
CA GLU A 370 4.88 4.95 28.86
C GLU A 370 4.55 5.80 27.63
N ARG A 371 4.59 5.20 26.42
CA ARG A 371 4.21 5.90 25.19
C ARG A 371 2.77 6.40 25.19
N TRP A 372 1.86 5.67 25.83
CA TRP A 372 0.47 6.10 25.97
C TRP A 372 0.37 7.31 26.92
N ARG A 373 1.06 7.28 28.06
CA ARG A 373 1.13 8.42 28.98
C ARG A 373 1.68 9.67 28.28
N GLU A 374 2.77 9.54 27.53
CA GLU A 374 3.35 10.64 26.73
C GLU A 374 2.32 11.24 25.77
N PHE A 375 1.51 10.40 25.13
CA PHE A 375 0.44 10.84 24.25
C PHE A 375 -0.73 11.50 25.02
N GLU A 376 -1.09 11.00 26.20
CA GLU A 376 -2.11 11.63 27.04
C GLU A 376 -1.67 13.03 27.51
N ASP A 377 -0.40 13.22 27.85
CA ASP A 377 0.16 14.53 28.19
C ASP A 377 0.02 15.50 27.01
N ASP A 378 0.28 15.04 25.78
CA ASP A 378 0.05 15.85 24.57
C ASP A 378 -1.42 16.22 24.39
N LEU A 379 -2.34 15.30 24.65
CA LEU A 379 -3.78 15.58 24.56
C LEU A 379 -4.22 16.62 25.60
N GLU A 380 -3.66 16.61 26.81
CA GLU A 380 -3.95 17.64 27.82
C GLU A 380 -3.41 19.01 27.41
N ARG A 381 -2.25 19.08 26.76
CA ARG A 381 -1.71 20.33 26.18
C ARG A 381 -2.57 20.88 25.05
N LEU A 382 -3.16 20.00 24.24
CA LEU A 382 -4.13 20.39 23.20
C LEU A 382 -5.44 20.89 23.83
N LYS A 383 -5.97 20.19 24.83
CA LYS A 383 -7.22 20.57 25.52
C LYS A 383 -7.08 21.89 26.29
N SER A 384 -5.93 22.15 26.90
CA SER A 384 -5.65 23.39 27.62
C SER A 384 -5.48 24.60 26.69
N GLY A 385 -5.26 24.36 25.40
CA GLY A 385 -4.96 25.39 24.41
C GLY A 385 -3.49 25.82 24.40
N GLU A 386 -2.60 25.15 25.14
CA GLU A 386 -1.15 25.36 25.03
C GLU A 386 -0.67 25.11 23.59
N LYS A 387 -1.23 24.08 22.95
CA LYS A 387 -1.00 23.76 21.54
C LYS A 387 -2.31 23.62 20.78
N GLN A 388 -2.30 24.01 19.50
CA GLN A 388 -3.46 23.85 18.62
C GLN A 388 -3.44 22.51 17.87
N PHE A 389 -2.26 22.00 17.53
CA PHE A 389 -2.04 20.73 16.84
C PHE A 389 -0.64 20.19 17.18
N LEU A 390 -0.44 18.88 17.01
CA LEU A 390 0.89 18.26 17.12
C LEU A 390 1.75 18.59 15.90
N THR A 391 3.02 18.82 16.15
CA THR A 391 4.02 19.09 15.11
C THR A 391 4.93 17.87 14.90
N TRP A 392 5.76 17.91 13.86
CA TRP A 392 6.79 16.88 13.69
C TRP A 392 7.84 16.91 14.80
N GLU A 393 8.12 18.08 15.39
CA GLU A 393 9.01 18.18 16.56
C GLU A 393 8.43 17.42 17.75
N ASP A 394 7.11 17.44 17.94
CA ASP A 394 6.44 16.63 18.97
C ASP A 394 6.49 15.13 18.66
N ALA A 395 6.40 14.75 17.38
CA ALA A 395 6.45 13.37 16.96
C ALA A 395 7.84 12.73 17.13
N ASP A 396 8.90 13.54 17.04
CA ASP A 396 10.29 13.13 17.15
C ASP A 396 10.88 13.28 18.57
N ALA A 397 10.19 14.00 19.46
CA ALA A 397 10.52 14.14 20.89
C ALA A 397 10.17 12.87 21.68
#